data_AF-A0A1Z3ML56-F1
#
_entry.id   AF-A0A1Z3ML56-F1
#
_cell.length_a   1.000
_cell.length_b   1.000
_cell.length_c   1.000
_cell.angle_alpha   90.00
_cell.angle_beta   90.00
_cell.angle_gamma   90.00
#
_symmetry.space_group_name_H-M   'P 1'
#
loop_
_entity.id
_entity.type
_entity.pdbx_description
1 polymer ?
#
loop_
_entity_poly.entity_id
_entity_poly.type
_entity_poly.pdbx_seq_one_letter_code
_entity_poly.pdbx_strand_id
1 'polypeptide(L)'
;MPLYRQTLELSSLQAHRVMDRSFAATSRALFRIDVLLRIIGQEDSIDEVEEMIRNMIKELQDDIKKEISGADQLLKENGITKLPEYTNPHKFEIEIRSPQIANFSRLVTSLDTLILRIDALWINGLMPNKQRARVTHQWQQRLIGLAGRLIGYEKRARVAARNAGKEAEMESLAPTSEHVEDEQALAAEQQELAKESK
;
A
#
# COMPACT_ATOMS: atom_id res chain seq x y z
N MET A 1 10.25 -18.81 10.57
CA MET A 1 9.02 -18.20 10.02
C MET A 1 8.99 -18.49 8.52
N PRO A 2 7.81 -18.78 7.94
CA PRO A 2 7.70 -18.96 6.49
C PRO A 2 7.99 -17.64 5.77
N LEU A 3 8.76 -17.70 4.70
CA LEU A 3 9.11 -16.58 3.84
C LEU A 3 8.70 -16.94 2.41
N TYR A 4 7.89 -16.09 1.79
CA TYR A 4 7.50 -16.26 0.40
C TYR A 4 8.10 -15.12 -0.43
N ARG A 5 8.95 -15.47 -1.41
CA ARG A 5 9.52 -14.50 -2.34
C ARG A 5 8.69 -14.47 -3.61
N GLN A 6 8.38 -13.26 -4.07
CA GLN A 6 7.63 -13.05 -5.30
C GLN A 6 8.23 -11.89 -6.08
N THR A 7 8.27 -12.01 -7.40
CA THR A 7 8.57 -10.89 -8.29
C THR A 7 7.24 -10.27 -8.74
N LEU A 8 7.08 -8.97 -8.52
CA LEU A 8 5.98 -8.19 -9.05
C LEU A 8 6.45 -7.40 -10.26
N GLU A 9 5.74 -7.50 -11.36
CA GLU A 9 5.93 -6.63 -12.52
C GLU A 9 4.86 -5.55 -12.49
N LEU A 10 5.29 -4.29 -12.39
CA LEU A 10 4.41 -3.12 -12.36
C LEU A 10 4.72 -2.25 -13.57
N SER A 11 3.69 -1.70 -14.20
CA SER A 11 3.86 -0.94 -15.46
C SER A 11 3.75 0.57 -15.27
N SER A 12 2.79 1.02 -14.47
CA SER A 12 2.49 2.44 -14.27
C SER A 12 3.45 3.13 -13.30
N LEU A 13 3.77 4.38 -13.61
CA LEU A 13 4.62 5.23 -12.76
C LEU A 13 4.02 5.43 -11.35
N GLN A 14 2.69 5.49 -11.24
CA GLN A 14 1.98 5.63 -9.98
C GLN A 14 2.18 4.39 -9.10
N ALA A 15 2.14 3.19 -9.68
CA ALA A 15 2.41 1.95 -8.96
C ALA A 15 3.90 1.85 -8.56
N HIS A 16 4.83 2.25 -9.43
CA HIS A 16 6.26 2.35 -9.08
C HIS A 16 6.47 3.27 -7.89
N ARG A 17 5.90 4.48 -7.94
CA ARG A 17 5.98 5.46 -6.86
C ARG A 17 5.46 4.90 -5.54
N VAL A 18 4.34 4.18 -5.52
CA VAL A 18 3.86 3.56 -4.28
C VAL A 18 4.82 2.47 -3.80
N MET A 19 5.33 1.67 -4.74
CA MET A 19 6.22 0.55 -4.45
C MET A 19 7.54 1.01 -3.83
N ASP A 20 8.24 1.94 -4.48
CA ASP A 20 9.53 2.48 -4.02
C ASP A 20 9.41 3.17 -2.66
N ARG A 21 8.32 3.92 -2.47
CA ARG A 21 8.17 4.85 -1.35
C ARG A 21 7.62 4.22 -0.09
N SER A 22 6.60 3.38 -0.25
CA SER A 22 5.77 2.95 0.88
C SER A 22 5.81 1.46 1.16
N PHE A 23 6.20 0.63 0.20
CA PHE A 23 6.08 -0.81 0.36
C PHE A 23 7.03 -1.37 1.43
N ALA A 24 8.31 -1.00 1.38
CA ALA A 24 9.30 -1.50 2.34
C ALA A 24 8.97 -1.08 3.78
N ALA A 25 8.61 0.19 3.99
CA ALA A 25 8.22 0.73 5.28
C ALA A 25 6.93 0.07 5.81
N THR A 26 5.91 -0.06 4.96
CA THR A 26 4.63 -0.71 5.33
C THR A 26 4.84 -2.19 5.65
N SER A 27 5.66 -2.89 4.87
CA SER A 27 5.98 -4.30 5.08
C SER A 27 6.66 -4.52 6.43
N ARG A 28 7.64 -3.68 6.76
CA ARG A 28 8.31 -3.69 8.08
C ARG A 28 7.34 -3.36 9.20
N ALA A 29 6.48 -2.37 9.03
CA ALA A 29 5.50 -2.00 10.05
C ALA A 29 4.49 -3.12 10.34
N LEU A 30 3.94 -3.75 9.29
CA LEU A 30 3.04 -4.90 9.44
C LEU A 30 3.73 -6.05 10.18
N PHE A 31 4.97 -6.37 9.82
CA PHE A 31 5.73 -7.41 10.52
C PHE A 31 5.97 -7.06 12.00
N ARG A 32 6.31 -5.81 12.31
CA ARG A 32 6.53 -5.36 13.69
C ARG A 32 5.25 -5.35 14.50
N ILE A 33 4.11 -4.98 13.91
CA ILE A 33 2.81 -5.09 14.57
C ILE A 33 2.57 -6.53 15.01
N ASP A 34 2.75 -7.51 14.12
CA ASP A 34 2.57 -8.93 14.44
C ASP A 34 3.48 -9.38 15.61
N VAL A 35 4.73 -8.91 15.63
CA VAL A 35 5.70 -9.19 16.72
C VAL A 35 5.28 -8.52 18.04
N LEU A 36 4.93 -7.24 18.01
CA LEU A 36 4.55 -6.45 19.20
C LEU A 36 3.28 -6.97 19.85
N LEU A 37 2.28 -7.31 19.04
CA LEU A 37 1.04 -7.91 19.50
C LEU A 37 1.31 -9.22 20.26
N ARG A 38 2.19 -10.07 19.71
CA ARG A 38 2.60 -11.32 20.36
C ARG A 38 3.34 -11.11 21.68
N ILE A 39 4.17 -10.06 21.77
CA ILE A 39 4.86 -9.68 23.00
C ILE A 39 3.85 -9.29 24.07
N ILE A 40 2.83 -8.47 23.76
CA ILE A 40 1.85 -7.98 24.73
C ILE A 40 1.02 -9.13 25.33
N GLY A 41 0.56 -10.07 24.49
CA GLY A 41 0.02 -11.36 24.93
C GLY A 41 -1.44 -11.36 25.42
N GLN A 42 -2.24 -10.35 25.09
CA GLN A 42 -3.70 -10.35 25.30
C GLN A 42 -4.40 -10.77 24.00
N GLU A 43 -4.74 -12.04 23.89
CA GLU A 43 -5.26 -12.69 22.66
C GLU A 43 -6.45 -11.93 22.04
N ASP A 44 -7.42 -11.50 22.86
CA ASP A 44 -8.58 -10.73 22.40
C ASP A 44 -8.19 -9.39 21.73
N SER A 45 -7.18 -8.69 22.26
CA SER A 45 -6.71 -7.42 21.71
C SER A 45 -5.85 -7.60 20.44
N ILE A 46 -5.28 -8.78 20.24
CA ILE A 46 -4.48 -9.11 19.05
C ILE A 46 -5.42 -9.30 17.86
N ASP A 47 -6.47 -10.12 18.05
CA ASP A 47 -7.45 -10.42 17.01
C ASP A 47 -8.19 -9.17 16.54
N GLU A 48 -8.57 -8.28 17.47
CA GLU A 48 -9.21 -6.99 17.15
C GLU A 48 -8.31 -6.10 16.27
N VAL A 49 -7.01 -6.02 16.56
CA VAL A 49 -6.07 -5.21 15.78
C VAL A 49 -5.82 -5.82 14.41
N GLU A 50 -5.66 -7.14 14.34
CA GLU A 50 -5.53 -7.85 13.06
C GLU A 50 -6.77 -7.68 12.18
N GLU A 51 -7.96 -7.81 12.76
CA GLU A 51 -9.24 -7.65 12.05
C GLU A 51 -9.40 -6.20 11.56
N MET A 52 -9.08 -5.21 12.39
CA MET A 52 -9.09 -3.81 12.00
C MET A 52 -8.15 -3.53 10.82
N ILE A 53 -6.89 -4.01 10.87
CA ILE A 53 -5.93 -3.85 9.76
C ILE A 53 -6.46 -4.51 8.49
N ARG A 54 -6.99 -5.74 8.61
CA ARG A 54 -7.59 -6.49 7.51
C ARG A 54 -8.74 -5.73 6.87
N ASN A 55 -9.62 -5.14 7.69
CA ASN A 55 -10.76 -4.36 7.23
C ASN A 55 -10.34 -3.09 6.49
N MET A 56 -9.35 -2.34 6.99
CA MET A 56 -8.84 -1.16 6.28
C MET A 56 -8.26 -1.50 4.90
N ILE A 57 -7.53 -2.62 4.79
CA ILE A 57 -6.99 -3.08 3.52
C ILE A 57 -8.14 -3.51 2.59
N LYS A 58 -9.10 -4.28 3.13
CA LYS A 58 -10.25 -4.79 2.37
C LYS A 58 -11.12 -3.67 1.82
N GLU A 59 -11.41 -2.63 2.60
CA GLU A 59 -12.15 -1.45 2.14
C GLU A 59 -11.51 -0.83 0.89
N LEU A 60 -10.20 -0.61 0.92
CA LEU A 60 -9.50 -0.03 -0.24
C LEU A 60 -9.42 -1.01 -1.41
N GLN A 61 -9.31 -2.32 -1.15
CA GLN A 61 -9.39 -3.35 -2.20
C GLN A 61 -10.75 -3.35 -2.89
N ASP A 62 -11.84 -3.27 -2.14
CA ASP A 62 -13.21 -3.29 -2.69
C ASP A 62 -13.50 -2.01 -3.49
N ASP A 63 -13.01 -0.87 -3.02
CA ASP A 63 -13.12 0.40 -3.74
C ASP A 63 -12.34 0.38 -5.06
N ILE A 64 -11.09 -0.12 -5.07
CA ILE A 64 -10.31 -0.25 -6.32
C ILE A 64 -11.00 -1.22 -7.28
N LYS A 65 -11.53 -2.34 -6.79
CA LYS A 65 -12.25 -3.32 -7.63
C LYS A 65 -13.49 -2.72 -8.28
N LYS A 66 -14.27 -1.93 -7.54
CA LYS A 66 -15.43 -1.21 -8.09
C LYS A 66 -15.02 -0.27 -9.21
N GLU A 67 -13.95 0.49 -9.01
CA GLU A 67 -13.44 1.42 -10.02
C GLU A 67 -12.92 0.69 -11.27
N ILE A 68 -12.19 -0.41 -11.09
CA ILE A 68 -11.74 -1.27 -12.20
C ILE A 68 -12.95 -1.79 -12.98
N SER A 69 -13.97 -2.31 -12.28
CA SER A 69 -15.19 -2.81 -12.92
C SER A 69 -15.92 -1.72 -13.71
N GLY A 70 -15.98 -0.50 -13.17
CA GLY A 70 -16.57 0.65 -13.87
C GLY A 70 -15.78 1.04 -15.12
N ALA A 71 -14.44 1.08 -15.02
CA ALA A 71 -13.58 1.37 -16.16
C ALA A 71 -13.66 0.28 -17.23
N ASP A 72 -13.66 -1.01 -16.83
CA ASP A 72 -13.82 -2.15 -17.74
C ASP A 72 -15.18 -2.13 -18.46
N GLN A 73 -16.25 -1.71 -17.77
CA GLN A 73 -17.57 -1.54 -18.39
C GLN A 73 -17.55 -0.45 -19.46
N LEU A 74 -16.98 0.72 -19.17
CA LEU A 74 -16.85 1.81 -20.13
C LEU A 74 -16.01 1.42 -21.36
N LEU A 75 -14.93 0.67 -21.15
CA LEU A 75 -14.10 0.15 -22.25
C LEU A 75 -14.91 -0.81 -23.14
N LYS A 76 -15.69 -1.72 -22.54
CA LYS A 76 -16.55 -2.66 -23.28
C LYS A 76 -17.66 -1.97 -24.05
N GLU A 77 -18.33 -1.00 -23.46
CA GLU A 77 -19.40 -0.22 -24.10
C GLU A 77 -18.90 0.55 -25.33
N ASN A 78 -17.62 0.94 -25.33
CA ASN A 78 -16.97 1.63 -26.45
C ASN A 78 -16.18 0.67 -27.37
N GLY A 79 -16.31 -0.65 -27.20
CA GLY A 79 -15.66 -1.65 -28.06
C GLY A 79 -14.13 -1.71 -27.95
N ILE A 80 -13.55 -1.15 -26.89
CA ILE A 80 -12.09 -1.09 -26.70
C ILE A 80 -11.63 -2.39 -26.05
N THR A 81 -10.83 -3.15 -26.79
CA THR A 81 -10.29 -4.45 -26.34
C THR A 81 -8.79 -4.40 -26.05
N LYS A 82 -8.08 -3.39 -26.56
CA LYS A 82 -6.64 -3.23 -26.37
C LYS A 82 -6.34 -2.28 -25.21
N LEU A 83 -5.49 -2.74 -24.30
CA LEU A 83 -4.91 -1.93 -23.24
C LEU A 83 -3.55 -1.36 -23.72
N PRO A 84 -3.13 -0.20 -23.22
CA PRO A 84 -1.87 0.42 -23.63
C PRO A 84 -0.66 -0.36 -23.11
N GLU A 85 0.42 -0.33 -23.87
CA GLU A 85 1.73 -0.83 -23.44
C GLU A 85 2.53 0.29 -22.78
N TYR A 86 3.31 -0.04 -21.75
CA TYR A 86 4.16 0.92 -21.05
C TYR A 86 5.62 0.79 -21.51
N THR A 87 6.29 1.93 -21.62
CA THR A 87 7.67 2.01 -22.12
C THR A 87 8.71 1.42 -21.17
N ASN A 88 8.42 1.36 -19.86
CA ASN A 88 9.36 0.87 -18.87
C ASN A 88 8.67 0.12 -17.71
N PRO A 89 8.20 -1.12 -17.92
CA PRO A 89 7.77 -1.98 -16.83
C PRO A 89 8.94 -2.27 -15.90
N HIS A 90 8.72 -2.20 -14.59
CA HIS A 90 9.74 -2.46 -13.59
C HIS A 90 9.40 -3.70 -12.76
N LYS A 91 10.42 -4.50 -12.47
CA LYS A 91 10.30 -5.72 -11.68
C LYS A 91 10.79 -5.45 -10.27
N PHE A 92 9.95 -5.77 -9.29
CA PHE A 92 10.24 -5.62 -7.88
C PHE A 92 10.27 -6.99 -7.22
N GLU A 93 11.38 -7.31 -6.56
CA GLU A 93 11.46 -8.49 -5.73
C GLU A 93 10.94 -8.17 -4.33
N ILE A 94 9.90 -8.90 -3.90
CA ILE A 94 9.26 -8.70 -2.61
C ILE A 94 9.36 -9.94 -1.74
N GLU A 95 9.53 -9.68 -0.45
CA GLU A 95 9.53 -10.68 0.60
C GLU A 95 8.22 -10.60 1.40
N ILE A 96 7.40 -11.64 1.29
CA ILE A 96 6.12 -11.75 1.99
C ILE A 96 6.34 -12.61 3.24
N ARG A 97 6.25 -11.97 4.41
CA ARG A 97 6.41 -12.61 5.73
C ARG A 97 5.10 -12.77 6.50
N SER A 98 4.04 -12.05 6.08
CA SER A 98 2.71 -12.15 6.68
C SER A 98 1.61 -12.04 5.61
N PRO A 99 0.39 -12.55 5.88
CA PRO A 99 -0.74 -12.41 4.98
C PRO A 99 -1.10 -10.96 4.67
N GLN A 100 -0.87 -10.04 5.61
CA GLN A 100 -1.16 -8.62 5.43
C GLN A 100 -0.23 -7.99 4.40
N ILE A 101 1.06 -8.37 4.38
CA ILE A 101 2.01 -7.95 3.34
C ILE A 101 1.56 -8.44 1.96
N ALA A 102 1.05 -9.67 1.87
CA ALA A 102 0.49 -10.21 0.62
C ALA A 102 -0.76 -9.45 0.16
N ASN A 103 -1.63 -9.03 1.09
CA ASN A 103 -2.81 -8.25 0.75
C ASN A 103 -2.45 -6.84 0.27
N PHE A 104 -1.43 -6.23 0.88
CA PHE A 104 -0.90 -4.94 0.47
C PHE A 104 -0.21 -5.03 -0.90
N SER A 105 0.55 -6.10 -1.17
CA SER A 105 1.17 -6.31 -2.49
C SER A 105 0.13 -6.43 -3.60
N ARG A 106 -0.95 -7.20 -3.37
CA ARG A 106 -2.10 -7.28 -4.29
C ARG A 106 -2.77 -5.93 -4.50
N LEU A 107 -2.82 -5.09 -3.47
CA LEU A 107 -3.41 -3.76 -3.55
C LEU A 107 -2.60 -2.83 -4.49
N VAL A 108 -1.27 -2.90 -4.43
CA VAL A 108 -0.38 -2.18 -5.36
C VAL A 108 -0.58 -2.69 -6.80
N THR A 109 -0.68 -4.01 -7.00
CA THR A 109 -0.97 -4.58 -8.33
C THR A 109 -2.36 -4.18 -8.84
N SER A 110 -3.36 -4.09 -7.97
CA SER A 110 -4.70 -3.60 -8.33
C SER A 110 -4.68 -2.11 -8.70
N LEU A 111 -3.86 -1.30 -8.03
CA LEU A 111 -3.63 0.08 -8.45
C LEU A 111 -3.06 0.11 -9.87
N ASP A 112 -2.01 -0.66 -10.15
CA ASP A 112 -1.39 -0.71 -11.49
C ASP A 112 -2.41 -1.10 -12.57
N THR A 113 -3.21 -2.11 -12.26
CA THR A 113 -4.33 -2.60 -13.08
C THR A 113 -5.32 -1.48 -13.38
N LEU A 114 -5.73 -0.71 -12.35
CA LEU A 114 -6.65 0.41 -12.51
C LEU A 114 -6.08 1.53 -13.38
N ILE A 115 -4.82 1.93 -13.14
CA ILE A 115 -4.15 2.99 -13.92
C ILE A 115 -4.08 2.60 -15.39
N LEU A 116 -3.78 1.33 -15.70
CA LEU A 116 -3.81 0.81 -17.06
C LEU A 116 -5.17 0.99 -17.76
N ARG A 117 -6.30 0.79 -17.05
CA ARG A 117 -7.65 1.02 -17.64
C ARG A 117 -7.94 2.50 -17.80
N ILE A 118 -7.55 3.32 -16.82
CA ILE A 118 -7.70 4.78 -16.90
C ILE A 118 -6.93 5.33 -18.10
N ASP A 119 -5.71 4.86 -18.32
CA ASP A 119 -4.88 5.27 -19.45
C ASP A 119 -5.46 4.77 -20.78
N ALA A 120 -6.07 3.58 -20.80
CA ALA A 120 -6.84 3.11 -21.95
C ALA A 120 -8.02 4.05 -22.26
N LEU A 121 -8.83 4.42 -21.26
CA LEU A 121 -9.94 5.36 -21.44
C LEU A 121 -9.45 6.72 -21.95
N TRP A 122 -8.33 7.20 -21.42
CA TRP A 122 -7.72 8.46 -21.83
C TRP A 122 -7.22 8.45 -23.27
N ILE A 123 -6.42 7.44 -23.67
CA ILE A 123 -5.87 7.33 -25.03
C ILE A 123 -6.97 7.22 -26.08
N ASN A 124 -8.10 6.60 -25.73
CA ASN A 124 -9.27 6.48 -26.60
C ASN A 124 -10.20 7.71 -26.55
N GLY A 125 -9.82 8.79 -25.86
CA GLY A 125 -10.59 10.04 -25.82
C GLY A 125 -11.83 10.04 -24.92
N LEU A 126 -12.04 8.97 -24.14
CA LEU A 126 -13.18 8.84 -23.22
C LEU A 126 -12.95 9.55 -21.88
N MET A 127 -11.72 10.01 -21.63
CA MET A 127 -11.35 10.73 -20.40
C MET A 127 -10.47 11.95 -20.73
N PRO A 128 -10.80 13.16 -20.26
CA PRO A 128 -9.94 14.34 -20.40
C PRO A 128 -8.64 14.25 -19.58
N ASN A 129 -7.57 14.91 -20.04
CA ASN A 129 -6.27 14.98 -19.34
C ASN A 129 -6.41 15.36 -17.85
N LYS A 130 -7.24 16.38 -17.55
CA LYS A 130 -7.46 16.85 -16.17
C LYS A 130 -8.10 15.77 -15.30
N GLN A 131 -9.03 14.99 -15.85
CA GLN A 131 -9.69 13.91 -15.12
C GLN A 131 -8.72 12.75 -14.87
N ARG A 132 -7.93 12.36 -15.88
CA ARG A 132 -6.86 11.35 -15.73
C ARG A 132 -5.90 11.73 -14.61
N ALA A 133 -5.31 12.92 -14.67
CA ALA A 133 -4.35 13.37 -13.66
C ALA A 133 -4.96 13.36 -12.25
N ARG A 134 -6.20 13.84 -12.10
CA ARG A 134 -6.91 13.83 -10.82
C ARG A 134 -7.16 12.42 -10.28
N VAL A 135 -7.70 11.52 -11.10
CA VAL A 135 -8.08 10.17 -10.67
C VAL A 135 -6.83 9.36 -10.32
N THR A 136 -5.81 9.39 -11.18
CA THR A 136 -4.55 8.68 -10.92
C THR A 136 -3.86 9.18 -9.64
N HIS A 137 -3.79 10.50 -9.43
CA HIS A 137 -3.24 11.08 -8.20
C HIS A 137 -4.08 10.71 -6.97
N GLN A 138 -5.41 10.77 -7.06
CA GLN A 138 -6.30 10.42 -5.94
C GLN A 138 -6.05 8.98 -5.47
N TRP A 139 -5.99 8.01 -6.38
CA TRP A 139 -5.75 6.61 -6.01
C TRP A 139 -4.34 6.38 -5.45
N GLN A 140 -3.32 7.05 -6.01
CA GLN A 140 -1.97 7.03 -5.46
C GLN A 140 -1.96 7.54 -4.01
N GLN A 141 -2.60 8.69 -3.75
CA GLN A 141 -2.67 9.29 -2.40
C GLN A 141 -3.48 8.43 -1.42
N ARG A 142 -4.57 7.80 -1.87
CA ARG A 142 -5.35 6.89 -1.00
C ARG A 142 -4.50 5.71 -0.53
N LEU A 143 -3.66 5.16 -1.40
CA LEU A 143 -2.78 4.05 -1.07
C LEU A 143 -1.62 4.47 -0.16
N ILE A 144 -0.98 5.61 -0.44
CA ILE A 144 0.04 6.21 0.44
C ILE A 144 -0.56 6.55 1.82
N GLY A 145 -1.78 7.08 1.86
CA GLY A 145 -2.50 7.36 3.10
C GLY A 145 -2.84 6.11 3.90
N LEU A 146 -3.15 4.98 3.24
CA LEU A 146 -3.29 3.70 3.92
C LEU A 146 -1.96 3.23 4.52
N ALA A 147 -0.86 3.30 3.75
CA ALA A 147 0.48 2.96 4.25
C ALA A 147 0.86 3.78 5.50
N GLY A 148 0.67 5.10 5.46
CA GLY A 148 0.92 5.98 6.61
C GLY A 148 0.05 5.63 7.83
N ARG A 149 -1.22 5.27 7.62
CA ARG A 149 -2.08 4.80 8.73
C ARG A 149 -1.56 3.52 9.34
N LEU A 150 -1.15 2.53 8.54
CA LEU A 150 -0.60 1.26 9.02
C LEU A 150 0.66 1.46 9.86
N ILE A 151 1.55 2.35 9.44
CA ILE A 151 2.74 2.71 10.23
C ILE A 151 2.35 3.43 11.52
N GLY A 152 1.36 4.32 11.48
CA GLY A 152 0.80 4.93 12.68
C GLY A 152 0.17 3.92 13.66
N TYR A 153 -0.29 2.75 13.20
CA TYR A 153 -0.71 1.65 14.09
C TYR A 153 0.48 0.99 14.78
N GLU A 154 1.61 0.81 14.10
CA GLU A 154 2.84 0.31 14.74
C GLU A 154 3.23 1.19 15.93
N LYS A 155 3.21 2.51 15.76
CA LYS A 155 3.49 3.45 16.86
C LYS A 155 2.57 3.26 18.06
N ARG A 156 1.27 3.04 17.83
CA ARG A 156 0.31 2.78 18.90
C ARG A 156 0.57 1.44 19.57
N ALA A 157 0.90 0.40 18.80
CA ALA A 157 1.29 -0.91 19.34
C ALA A 157 2.56 -0.80 20.21
N ARG A 158 3.55 0.00 19.80
CA ARG A 158 4.74 0.28 20.62
C ARG A 158 4.40 0.97 21.93
N VAL A 159 3.53 1.98 21.91
CA VAL A 159 3.07 2.66 23.14
C VAL A 159 2.34 1.68 24.07
N ALA A 160 1.48 0.82 23.53
CA ALA A 160 0.81 -0.22 24.31
C ALA A 160 1.82 -1.20 24.93
N ALA A 161 2.84 -1.63 24.18
CA ALA A 161 3.91 -2.50 24.68
C ALA A 161 4.75 -1.84 25.80
N ARG A 162 5.06 -0.53 25.66
CA ARG A 162 5.74 0.25 26.72
C ARG A 162 4.89 0.33 27.98
N ASN A 163 3.60 0.63 27.85
CA ASN A 163 2.67 0.69 28.98
C ASN A 163 2.52 -0.67 29.68
N ALA A 164 2.69 -1.78 28.96
CA ALA A 164 2.72 -3.13 29.51
C ALA A 164 4.07 -3.52 30.14
N GLY A 165 5.07 -2.62 30.16
CA GLY A 165 6.39 -2.86 30.76
C GLY A 165 7.34 -3.75 29.95
N LYS A 166 7.02 -4.04 28.68
CA LYS A 166 7.79 -4.97 27.82
C LYS A 166 8.76 -4.25 26.87
N GLU A 167 9.30 -3.11 27.30
CA GLU A 167 10.12 -2.22 26.46
C GLU A 167 11.47 -2.83 26.05
N ALA A 168 12.13 -3.58 26.94
CA ALA A 168 13.39 -4.25 26.63
C ALA A 168 13.23 -5.38 25.59
N GLU A 169 12.10 -6.09 25.63
CA GLU A 169 11.78 -7.15 24.68
C GLU A 169 11.38 -6.58 23.31
N MET A 170 10.68 -5.43 23.31
CA MET A 170 10.36 -4.66 22.12
C MET A 170 11.63 -4.20 21.38
N GLU A 171 12.59 -3.58 22.06
CA GLU A 171 13.78 -3.03 21.41
C GLU A 171 14.69 -4.13 20.82
N SER A 172 14.65 -5.33 21.39
CA SER A 172 15.37 -6.51 20.88
C SER A 172 14.76 -7.08 19.60
N LEU A 173 13.42 -7.18 19.54
CA LEU A 173 12.70 -7.87 18.46
C LEU A 173 12.17 -6.93 17.36
N ALA A 174 11.96 -5.66 17.69
CA ALA A 174 11.47 -4.61 16.79
C ALA A 174 12.11 -3.27 17.17
N PRO A 175 13.37 -3.00 16.75
CA PRO A 175 14.10 -1.80 17.16
C PRO A 175 13.40 -0.51 16.75
N THR A 176 13.55 0.54 17.55
CA THR A 176 12.88 1.84 17.33
C THR A 176 13.55 2.65 16.21
N SER A 177 14.87 2.51 16.02
CA SER A 177 15.63 3.23 14.99
C SER A 177 15.07 3.00 13.58
N GLU A 178 14.81 1.75 13.25
CA GLU A 178 14.31 1.38 11.93
C GLU A 178 12.88 1.90 11.65
N HIS A 179 12.07 2.13 12.68
CA HIS A 179 10.74 2.76 12.55
C HIS A 179 10.85 4.27 12.28
N VAL A 180 11.79 4.94 12.94
CA VAL A 180 12.01 6.38 12.72
C VAL A 180 12.53 6.63 11.30
N GLU A 181 13.40 5.77 10.78
CA GLU A 181 13.87 5.81 9.39
C GLU A 181 12.70 5.66 8.40
N ASP A 182 11.77 4.74 8.68
CA ASP A 182 10.56 4.54 7.87
C ASP A 182 9.67 5.78 7.83
N GLU A 183 9.40 6.37 9.00
CA GLU A 183 8.58 7.58 9.09
C GLU A 183 9.24 8.77 8.39
N GLN A 184 10.56 8.95 8.54
CA GLN A 184 11.29 10.04 7.90
C GLN A 184 11.33 9.90 6.38
N ALA A 185 11.54 8.68 5.87
CA ALA A 185 11.50 8.41 4.43
C ALA A 185 10.12 8.76 3.84
N LEU A 186 9.05 8.27 4.46
CA LEU A 186 7.68 8.55 4.01
C LEU A 186 7.30 10.03 4.14
N ALA A 187 7.70 10.71 5.22
CA ALA A 187 7.38 12.11 5.44
C ALA A 187 8.12 13.03 4.45
N ALA A 188 9.41 12.76 4.17
CA ALA A 188 10.17 13.50 3.17
C ALA A 188 9.53 13.37 1.77
N GLU A 189 9.08 12.17 1.42
CA GLU A 189 8.49 11.89 0.11
C GLU A 189 7.06 12.45 -0.03
N GLN A 190 6.26 12.49 1.04
CA GLN A 190 4.98 13.19 1.05
C GLN A 190 5.14 14.70 0.84
N GLN A 191 6.21 15.29 1.40
CA GLN A 191 6.53 16.70 1.17
C GLN A 191 6.98 16.98 -0.27
N GLU A 192 7.69 16.05 -0.92
CA GLU A 192 8.02 16.18 -2.35
C GLU A 192 6.77 16.09 -3.24
N LEU A 193 5.85 15.17 -2.97
CA LEU A 193 4.56 15.08 -3.70
C LEU A 193 3.73 16.35 -3.58
N ALA A 194 3.71 16.96 -2.39
CA ALA A 194 3.02 18.22 -2.18
C ALA A 194 3.64 19.39 -2.96
N LYS A 195 4.93 19.30 -3.30
CA LYS A 195 5.64 20.28 -4.14
C LYS A 195 5.42 20.04 -5.64
N GLU A 196 5.34 18.78 -6.09
CA GLU A 196 5.02 18.43 -7.49
C GLU A 196 3.56 18.74 -7.90
N SER A 197 2.68 18.95 -6.92
CA SER A 197 1.24 19.25 -7.10
C SER A 197 0.92 20.76 -7.15
N LYS A 198 1.93 21.63 -7.02
CA LYS A 198 1.83 23.09 -7.14
C LYS A 198 2.44 23.58 -8.45
#